data_AF-A0A8X6WH84-F1
#
_entry.id   AF-A0A8X6WH84-F1
#
_cell.length_a   1.000
_cell.length_b   1.000
_cell.length_c   1.000
_cell.angle_alpha   90.00
_cell.angle_beta   90.00
_cell.angle_gamma   90.00
#
_symmetry.space_group_name_H-M   'P 1'
#
loop_
_entity.id
_entity.type
_entity.pdbx_description
1 polymer ?
#
loop_
_entity_poly.entity_id
_entity_poly.type
_entity_poly.pdbx_seq_one_letter_code
_entity_poly.pdbx_strand_id
1 'polypeptide(L)'
;MVKTESIDTTVQEVTNVLIAAADLSIPKSSSHSFKHYKPWWNADCQTAYKNQRKLWGIFRRYPTTENLLAFKKAKANARRVRRRSQRQSWIRYVSSLTSSTSSKQLWKKVKAANGIYREFSFPILQTSNSVFSSPEEIANILGETFQSVSSAASYNSRFLEIKRRAERTPINFSTRSFFPYNCNFTMTELKKALIQAHNTSPGPDGITYTMLRHLHPNSLANILFYSTEFGRSIAFPPAGGKPL
;
A
#
# COMPACT_ATOMS: atom_id res chain seq x y z
N MET A 1 16.33 19.44 -34.89
CA MET A 1 14.91 19.19 -35.23
C MET A 1 14.51 17.88 -34.57
N VAL A 2 13.99 17.94 -33.34
CA VAL A 2 13.47 16.75 -32.65
C VAL A 2 12.08 16.50 -33.21
N LYS A 3 11.90 15.36 -33.88
CA LYS A 3 10.59 14.92 -34.36
C LYS A 3 9.66 14.85 -33.17
N THR A 4 8.48 15.46 -33.29
CA THR A 4 7.41 15.34 -32.31
C THR A 4 6.90 13.90 -32.34
N GLU A 5 7.55 13.03 -31.59
CA GLU A 5 6.99 11.74 -31.22
C GLU A 5 5.69 11.97 -30.44
N SER A 6 4.81 10.97 -30.45
CA SER A 6 3.55 11.07 -29.72
C SER A 6 3.82 11.35 -28.24
N ILE A 7 2.96 12.15 -27.63
CA ILE A 7 3.03 12.43 -26.18
C ILE A 7 2.99 11.10 -25.41
N ASP A 8 2.19 10.14 -25.87
CA ASP A 8 2.05 8.82 -25.25
C ASP A 8 3.35 8.01 -25.29
N THR A 9 4.06 7.99 -26.42
CA THR A 9 5.35 7.29 -26.52
C THR A 9 6.38 7.93 -25.61
N THR A 10 6.39 9.25 -25.52
CA THR A 10 7.32 9.99 -24.67
C THR A 10 7.05 9.74 -23.18
N VAL A 11 5.79 9.73 -22.77
CA VAL A 11 5.38 9.39 -21.40
C VAL A 11 5.79 7.95 -21.09
N GLN A 12 5.59 7.01 -22.02
CA GLN A 12 5.98 5.62 -21.82
C GLN A 12 7.50 5.43 -21.67
N GLU A 13 8.31 6.20 -22.41
CA GLU A 13 9.77 6.16 -22.25
C GLU A 13 10.20 6.69 -20.87
N VAL A 14 9.62 7.82 -20.45
CA VAL A 14 9.91 8.41 -19.13
C VAL A 14 9.52 7.45 -18.01
N THR A 15 8.35 6.81 -18.09
CA THR A 15 7.90 5.84 -17.08
C THR A 15 8.82 4.63 -17.03
N ASN A 16 9.20 4.08 -18.19
CA ASN A 16 10.12 2.93 -18.26
C ASN A 16 11.49 3.25 -17.64
N VAL A 17 12.06 4.42 -17.93
CA VAL A 17 13.35 4.85 -17.35
C VAL A 17 13.25 5.03 -15.83
N LEU A 18 12.17 5.63 -15.35
CA LEU A 18 11.92 5.81 -13.92
C LEU A 18 11.82 4.47 -13.18
N ILE A 19 11.06 3.53 -13.74
CA ILE A 19 10.89 2.19 -13.16
C ILE A 19 12.20 1.42 -13.18
N ALA A 20 12.95 1.46 -14.29
CA ALA A 20 14.25 0.79 -14.38
C ALA A 20 15.24 1.33 -13.34
N ALA A 21 15.32 2.65 -13.17
CA ALA A 21 16.17 3.28 -12.15
C ALA A 21 15.72 2.91 -10.73
N ALA A 22 14.40 2.89 -10.48
CA ALA A 22 13.82 2.47 -9.21
C ALA A 22 14.13 1.01 -8.89
N ASP A 23 13.99 0.10 -9.86
CA ASP A 23 14.26 -1.32 -9.68
C ASP A 23 15.73 -1.62 -9.35
N LEU A 24 16.65 -0.81 -9.87
CA LEU A 24 18.08 -0.90 -9.54
C LEU A 24 18.42 -0.32 -8.16
N SER A 25 17.69 0.71 -7.72
CA SER A 25 18.10 1.54 -6.57
C SER A 25 17.26 1.33 -5.31
N ILE A 26 16.02 0.86 -5.46
CA ILE A 26 15.02 0.75 -4.39
C ILE A 26 14.72 -0.74 -4.16
N PRO A 27 15.16 -1.31 -3.03
CA PRO A 27 14.86 -2.70 -2.70
C PRO A 27 13.34 -2.93 -2.60
N LYS A 28 12.83 -3.89 -3.37
CA LYS A 28 11.42 -4.31 -3.27
C LYS A 28 11.20 -5.01 -1.94
N SER A 29 10.20 -4.55 -1.19
CA SER A 29 9.78 -5.22 0.05
C SER A 29 9.25 -6.61 -0.29
N SER A 30 9.68 -7.64 0.47
CA SER A 30 9.19 -8.99 0.22
C SER A 30 7.68 -9.07 0.47
N SER A 31 6.93 -9.65 -0.46
CA SER A 31 5.51 -10.00 -0.27
C SER A 31 5.28 -10.97 0.90
N HIS A 32 6.34 -11.63 1.36
CA HIS A 32 6.33 -12.49 2.52
C HIS A 32 6.21 -11.65 3.78
N SER A 33 4.99 -11.59 4.34
CA SER A 33 4.82 -11.15 5.72
C SER A 33 5.61 -12.09 6.62
N PHE A 34 6.60 -11.56 7.34
CA PHE A 34 7.28 -12.34 8.37
C PHE A 34 6.23 -12.76 9.40
N LYS A 35 5.85 -14.05 9.37
CA LYS A 35 4.95 -14.70 10.34
C LYS A 35 5.60 -14.83 11.73
N HIS A 36 6.24 -13.79 12.23
CA HIS A 36 6.79 -13.76 13.58
C HIS A 36 5.75 -13.18 14.53
N TYR A 37 4.71 -14.00 14.78
CA TYR A 37 3.59 -13.77 15.70
C TYR A 37 3.98 -13.41 17.15
N LYS A 38 5.27 -13.53 17.48
CA LYS A 38 5.77 -13.41 18.85
C LYS A 38 6.99 -12.49 18.84
N PRO A 39 6.86 -11.25 19.33
CA PRO A 39 7.97 -10.26 19.39
C PRO A 39 9.20 -10.74 20.17
N TRP A 40 9.06 -11.83 20.93
CA TRP A 40 10.10 -12.44 21.75
C TRP A 40 10.72 -13.70 21.13
N TRP A 41 10.27 -14.13 19.95
CA TRP A 41 10.85 -15.29 19.27
C TRP A 41 12.17 -14.90 18.61
N ASN A 42 13.24 -15.59 18.98
CA ASN A 42 14.59 -15.36 18.47
C ASN A 42 15.27 -16.68 18.05
N ALA A 43 16.48 -16.58 17.50
CA ALA A 43 17.26 -17.74 17.09
C ALA A 43 17.44 -18.76 18.24
N ASP A 44 17.67 -18.31 19.46
CA ASP A 44 17.81 -19.17 20.65
C ASP A 44 16.54 -19.97 20.94
N CYS A 45 15.36 -19.34 20.82
CA CYS A 45 14.08 -20.03 20.93
C CYS A 45 13.92 -21.08 19.84
N GLN A 46 14.37 -20.79 18.62
CA GLN A 46 14.30 -21.73 17.51
C GLN A 46 15.25 -22.93 17.70
N THR A 47 16.48 -22.70 18.13
CA THR A 47 17.46 -23.78 18.40
C THR A 47 17.00 -24.66 19.56
N ALA A 48 16.55 -24.07 20.67
CA ALA A 48 16.04 -24.81 21.82
C ALA A 48 14.78 -25.61 21.47
N TYR A 49 13.88 -25.06 20.66
CA TYR A 49 12.68 -25.77 20.19
C TYR A 49 13.02 -26.92 19.23
N LYS A 50 13.93 -26.70 18.27
CA LYS A 50 14.42 -27.77 17.37
C LYS A 50 15.05 -28.91 18.16
N ASN A 51 15.88 -28.61 19.16
CA ASN A 51 16.49 -29.62 20.01
C ASN A 51 15.45 -30.39 20.84
N GLN A 52 14.48 -29.70 21.44
CA GLN A 52 13.37 -30.33 22.15
C GLN A 52 12.58 -31.28 21.23
N ARG A 53 12.27 -30.87 19.99
CA ARG A 53 11.57 -31.72 19.01
C ARG A 53 12.40 -32.92 18.56
N LYS A 54 13.70 -32.74 18.36
CA LYS A 54 14.64 -33.81 18.01
C LYS A 54 14.63 -34.90 19.08
N LEU A 55 14.83 -34.51 20.35
CA LEU A 55 14.87 -35.44 21.47
C LEU A 55 13.51 -36.08 21.77
N TRP A 56 12.41 -35.34 21.55
CA TRP A 56 11.07 -35.93 21.57
C TRP A 56 10.90 -37.01 20.49
N GLY A 57 11.37 -36.76 19.27
CA GLY A 57 11.32 -37.72 18.18
C GLY A 57 12.09 -38.99 18.49
N ILE A 58 13.28 -38.87 19.09
CA ILE A 58 14.11 -40.00 19.53
C ILE A 58 13.39 -40.78 20.63
N PHE A 59 12.94 -40.12 21.70
CA PHE A 59 12.21 -40.77 22.79
C PHE A 59 10.93 -41.46 22.31
N ARG A 60 10.19 -40.84 21.38
CA ARG A 60 8.95 -41.42 20.82
C ARG A 60 9.21 -42.71 20.04
N ARG A 61 10.36 -42.83 19.37
CA ARG A 61 10.75 -44.03 18.61
C ARG A 61 11.39 -45.09 19.51
N TYR A 62 12.19 -44.65 20.47
CA TYR A 62 12.99 -45.50 21.35
C TYR A 62 12.80 -45.07 22.81
N PRO A 63 11.76 -45.60 23.50
CA PRO A 63 11.39 -45.16 24.84
C PRO A 63 12.29 -45.76 25.92
N THR A 64 13.54 -45.32 25.98
CA THR A 64 14.51 -45.67 27.03
C THR A 64 14.53 -44.61 28.15
N THR A 65 15.03 -44.99 29.32
CA THR A 65 15.19 -44.08 30.48
C THR A 65 16.13 -42.92 30.17
N GLU A 66 17.23 -43.18 29.47
CA GLU A 66 18.18 -42.16 29.01
C GLU A 66 17.51 -41.15 28.07
N ASN A 67 16.76 -41.63 27.08
CA ASN A 67 16.06 -40.79 26.12
C ASN A 67 14.98 -39.93 26.80
N LEU A 68 14.29 -40.48 27.81
CA LEU A 68 13.33 -39.73 28.63
C LEU A 68 14.02 -38.59 29.39
N LEU A 69 15.19 -38.86 29.99
CA LEU A 69 15.95 -37.89 30.76
C LEU A 69 16.52 -36.78 29.86
N ALA A 70 17.04 -37.14 28.69
CA ALA A 70 17.50 -36.18 27.67
C ALA A 70 16.36 -35.28 27.18
N PHE A 71 15.19 -35.86 26.88
CA PHE A 71 14.00 -35.08 26.51
C PHE A 71 13.54 -34.14 27.63
N LYS A 72 13.49 -34.61 28.89
CA LYS A 72 13.13 -33.77 30.04
C LYS A 72 14.10 -32.60 30.22
N LYS A 73 15.41 -32.83 30.10
CA LYS A 73 16.44 -31.78 30.13
C LYS A 73 16.21 -30.74 29.02
N ALA A 74 15.98 -31.19 27.79
CA ALA A 74 15.72 -30.29 26.67
C ALA A 74 14.41 -29.52 26.79
N LYS A 75 13.35 -30.15 27.30
CA LYS A 75 12.06 -29.51 27.61
C LYS A 75 12.22 -28.41 28.66
N ALA A 76 13.00 -28.66 29.71
CA ALA A 76 13.31 -27.67 30.74
C ALA A 76 14.13 -26.50 30.17
N ASN A 77 15.13 -26.78 29.35
CA ASN A 77 15.94 -25.75 28.68
C ASN A 77 15.08 -24.89 27.74
N ALA A 78 14.27 -25.49 26.87
CA ALA A 78 13.37 -24.76 25.98
C ALA A 78 12.39 -23.86 26.76
N ARG A 79 11.87 -24.33 27.91
CA ARG A 79 11.03 -23.50 28.79
C ARG A 79 11.81 -22.31 29.38
N ARG A 80 13.07 -22.52 29.79
CA ARG A 80 13.95 -21.47 30.34
C ARG A 80 14.25 -20.42 29.28
N VAL A 81 14.73 -20.83 28.11
CA VAL A 81 15.04 -19.94 26.98
C VAL A 81 13.82 -19.13 26.59
N ARG A 82 12.65 -19.78 26.45
CA ARG A 82 11.39 -19.08 26.13
C ARG A 82 11.05 -17.97 27.12
N ARG A 83 11.13 -18.26 28.43
CA ARG A 83 10.84 -17.27 29.49
C ARG A 83 11.86 -16.12 29.48
N ARG A 84 13.14 -16.44 29.25
CA ARG A 84 14.21 -15.43 29.14
C ARG A 84 13.97 -14.50 27.95
N SER A 85 13.71 -15.04 26.77
CA SER A 85 13.46 -14.24 25.57
C SER A 85 12.20 -13.38 25.69
N GLN A 86 11.12 -13.92 26.30
CA GLN A 86 9.92 -13.14 26.63
C GLN A 86 10.22 -11.93 27.50
N ARG A 87 10.94 -12.16 28.62
CA ARG A 87 11.32 -11.09 29.55
C ARG A 87 12.20 -10.04 28.87
N GLN A 88 13.24 -10.47 28.15
CA GLN A 88 14.17 -9.55 27.50
C GLN A 88 13.50 -8.72 26.41
N SER A 89 12.63 -9.34 25.59
CA SER A 89 11.85 -8.63 24.58
C SER A 89 10.94 -7.58 25.20
N TRP A 90 10.27 -7.91 26.32
CA TRP A 90 9.41 -6.97 27.03
C TRP A 90 10.19 -5.81 27.63
N ILE A 91 11.33 -6.08 28.28
CA ILE A 91 12.23 -5.03 28.80
C ILE A 91 12.65 -4.09 27.67
N ARG A 92 13.14 -4.62 26.55
CA ARG A 92 13.56 -3.82 25.39
C ARG A 92 12.42 -2.95 24.86
N TYR A 93 11.20 -3.50 24.80
CA TYR A 93 10.03 -2.76 24.34
C TYR A 93 9.68 -1.62 25.28
N VAL A 94 9.57 -1.88 26.59
CA VAL A 94 9.25 -0.86 27.59
C VAL A 94 10.33 0.24 27.60
N SER A 95 11.61 -0.13 27.47
CA SER A 95 12.71 0.84 27.37
C SER A 95 12.69 1.68 26.08
N SER A 96 12.02 1.23 25.03
CA SER A 96 11.90 1.96 23.75
C SER A 96 10.70 2.92 23.68
N LEU A 97 9.84 2.92 24.70
CA LEU A 97 8.65 3.78 24.72
C LEU A 97 9.05 5.25 24.92
N THR A 98 8.49 6.10 24.07
CA THR A 98 8.67 7.56 24.09
C THR A 98 7.31 8.27 24.17
N SER A 99 7.30 9.57 24.50
CA SER A 99 6.08 10.39 24.52
C SER A 99 5.36 10.45 23.16
N SER A 100 6.07 10.20 22.05
CA SER A 100 5.51 10.09 20.71
C SER A 100 4.86 8.72 20.40
N THR A 101 4.93 7.75 21.30
CA THR A 101 4.36 6.42 21.06
C THR A 101 2.84 6.47 21.18
N SER A 102 2.14 6.17 20.09
CA SER A 102 0.67 6.18 20.11
C SER A 102 0.08 5.06 20.97
N SER A 103 -1.03 5.32 21.64
CA SER A 103 -1.79 4.32 22.41
C SER A 103 -2.15 3.10 21.57
N LYS A 104 -2.43 3.28 20.27
CA LYS A 104 -2.72 2.20 19.32
C LYS A 104 -1.53 1.25 19.15
N GLN A 105 -0.32 1.78 18.97
CA GLN A 105 0.90 0.97 18.87
C GLN A 105 1.18 0.25 20.19
N LEU A 106 0.92 0.91 21.32
CA LEU A 106 1.12 0.35 22.64
C LEU A 106 0.24 -0.87 22.88
N TRP A 107 -1.07 -0.71 22.70
CA TRP A 107 -2.04 -1.78 22.85
C TRP A 107 -1.82 -2.94 21.87
N LYS A 108 -1.35 -2.65 20.65
CA LYS A 108 -0.97 -3.70 19.68
C LYS A 108 0.12 -4.62 20.23
N LYS A 109 1.17 -4.05 20.83
CA LYS A 109 2.30 -4.80 21.41
C LYS A 109 1.92 -5.54 22.69
N VAL A 110 1.09 -4.95 23.54
CA VAL A 110 0.52 -5.62 24.75
C VAL A 110 -0.29 -6.85 24.34
N LYS A 111 -1.22 -6.71 23.38
CA LYS A 111 -2.01 -7.82 22.87
C LYS A 111 -1.12 -8.92 22.26
N ALA A 112 -0.05 -8.54 21.57
CA ALA A 112 0.89 -9.49 20.97
C ALA A 112 1.72 -10.25 22.03
N ALA A 113 2.14 -9.56 23.09
CA ALA A 113 2.83 -10.19 24.22
C ALA A 113 1.94 -11.22 24.94
N ASN A 114 0.66 -10.92 25.11
CA ASN A 114 -0.33 -11.80 25.73
C ASN A 114 -0.84 -12.91 24.80
N GLY A 115 -0.44 -12.92 23.52
CA GLY A 115 -0.93 -13.89 22.53
C GLY A 115 -2.40 -13.70 22.13
N ILE A 116 -3.01 -12.57 22.49
CA ILE A 116 -4.40 -12.20 22.16
C ILE A 116 -4.44 -11.46 20.81
N TYR A 117 -3.30 -11.00 20.32
CA TYR A 117 -3.21 -10.31 19.03
C TYR A 117 -3.69 -11.21 17.90
N ARG A 118 -4.70 -10.73 17.18
CA ARG A 118 -5.16 -11.29 15.92
C ARG A 118 -4.64 -10.39 14.80
N GLU A 119 -4.01 -11.00 13.80
CA GLU A 119 -3.72 -10.28 12.56
C GLU A 119 -5.04 -9.92 11.88
N PHE A 120 -4.99 -8.86 11.07
CA PHE A 120 -6.10 -8.55 10.18
C PHE A 120 -6.25 -9.71 9.21
N SER A 121 -7.33 -10.46 9.34
CA SER A 121 -7.75 -11.39 8.30
C SER A 121 -8.47 -10.58 7.25
N PHE A 122 -8.09 -10.77 5.98
CA PHE A 122 -8.91 -10.24 4.89
C PHE A 122 -10.31 -10.86 5.00
N PRO A 123 -11.36 -10.03 4.95
CA PRO A 123 -12.73 -10.54 4.97
C PRO A 123 -12.97 -11.35 3.70
N ILE A 124 -13.58 -12.52 3.86
CA ILE A 124 -14.05 -13.34 2.74
C ILE A 124 -15.36 -12.74 2.25
N LEU A 125 -15.48 -12.46 0.95
CA LEU A 125 -16.74 -12.02 0.36
C LEU A 125 -17.55 -13.24 -0.05
N GLN A 126 -18.84 -13.22 0.28
CA GLN A 126 -19.80 -14.24 -0.14
C GLN A 126 -20.87 -13.57 -1.00
N THR A 127 -20.98 -14.03 -2.23
CA THR A 127 -22.13 -13.77 -3.10
C THR A 127 -23.03 -15.01 -3.05
N SER A 128 -24.30 -14.89 -3.43
CA SER A 128 -25.31 -15.97 -3.36
C SER A 128 -24.85 -17.34 -3.88
N ASN A 129 -23.90 -17.39 -4.83
CA ASN A 129 -23.39 -18.64 -5.41
C ASN A 129 -21.86 -18.86 -5.27
N SER A 130 -21.10 -17.91 -4.69
CA SER A 130 -19.62 -17.97 -4.74
C SER A 130 -18.95 -17.35 -3.51
N VAL A 131 -17.81 -17.92 -3.11
CA VAL A 131 -16.98 -17.44 -2.00
C VAL A 131 -15.62 -16.99 -2.54
N PHE A 132 -15.26 -15.74 -2.27
CA PHE A 132 -14.05 -15.11 -2.79
C PHE A 132 -13.07 -14.82 -1.65
N SER A 133 -11.83 -15.25 -1.83
CA SER A 133 -10.80 -15.20 -0.77
C SER A 133 -9.51 -14.51 -1.20
N SER A 134 -9.28 -14.34 -2.50
CA SER A 134 -8.11 -13.58 -2.96
C SER A 134 -8.40 -12.07 -2.89
N PRO A 135 -7.42 -11.24 -2.47
CA PRO A 135 -7.60 -9.78 -2.43
C PRO A 135 -7.95 -9.17 -3.79
N GLU A 136 -7.44 -9.74 -4.88
CA GLU A 136 -7.69 -9.29 -6.25
C GLU A 136 -9.14 -9.55 -6.68
N GLU A 137 -9.64 -10.78 -6.49
CA GLU A 137 -11.05 -11.10 -6.79
C GLU A 137 -12.00 -10.25 -5.94
N ILE A 138 -11.70 -10.09 -4.66
CA ILE A 138 -12.48 -9.24 -3.73
C ILE A 138 -12.53 -7.80 -4.26
N ALA A 139 -11.40 -7.25 -4.69
CA ALA A 139 -11.33 -5.89 -5.23
C ALA A 139 -12.14 -5.76 -6.53
N ASN A 140 -12.03 -6.73 -7.44
CA ASN A 140 -12.77 -6.73 -8.70
C ASN A 140 -14.28 -6.79 -8.48
N ILE A 141 -14.76 -7.64 -7.57
CA ILE A 141 -16.18 -7.74 -7.24
C ILE A 141 -16.70 -6.46 -6.59
N LEU A 142 -15.92 -5.85 -5.70
CA LEU A 142 -16.26 -4.53 -5.16
C LEU A 142 -16.35 -3.50 -6.30
N GLY A 143 -15.42 -3.52 -7.24
CA GLY A 143 -15.45 -2.68 -8.44
C GLY A 143 -16.72 -2.88 -9.29
N GLU A 144 -17.05 -4.13 -9.62
CA GLU A 144 -18.24 -4.49 -10.38
C GLU A 144 -19.54 -4.09 -9.67
N THR A 145 -19.63 -4.33 -8.36
CA THR A 145 -20.79 -3.94 -7.56
C THR A 145 -20.93 -2.41 -7.50
N PHE A 146 -19.84 -1.66 -7.32
CA PHE A 146 -19.87 -0.21 -7.37
C PHE A 146 -20.23 0.32 -8.76
N GLN A 147 -19.71 -0.29 -9.83
CA GLN A 147 -20.06 0.07 -11.20
C GLN A 147 -21.56 -0.17 -11.45
N SER A 148 -22.09 -1.31 -11.01
CA SER A 148 -23.50 -1.64 -11.12
C SER A 148 -24.38 -0.62 -10.39
N VAL A 149 -24.09 -0.35 -9.10
CA VAL A 149 -24.83 0.63 -8.28
C VAL A 149 -24.72 2.06 -8.80
N SER A 150 -23.58 2.41 -9.40
CA SER A 150 -23.34 3.74 -9.97
C SER A 150 -23.81 3.86 -11.43
N SER A 151 -24.32 2.77 -12.01
CA SER A 151 -24.77 2.77 -13.40
C SER A 151 -26.04 3.60 -13.58
N ALA A 152 -26.26 4.08 -14.79
CA ALA A 152 -27.50 4.78 -15.14
C ALA A 152 -28.74 3.92 -14.88
N ALA A 153 -28.62 2.58 -14.93
CA ALA A 153 -29.72 1.66 -14.66
C ALA A 153 -30.18 1.68 -13.19
N SER A 154 -29.34 2.13 -12.26
CA SER A 154 -29.67 2.25 -10.83
C SER A 154 -30.30 3.60 -10.46
N TYR A 155 -30.33 4.57 -11.38
CA TYR A 155 -30.96 5.86 -11.13
C TYR A 155 -32.46 5.83 -11.38
N ASN A 156 -33.19 6.64 -10.61
CA ASN A 156 -34.63 6.82 -10.87
C ASN A 156 -34.87 7.55 -12.21
N SER A 157 -36.05 7.31 -12.79
CA SER A 157 -36.44 7.85 -14.10
C SER A 157 -36.37 9.39 -14.17
N ARG A 158 -36.74 10.07 -13.09
CA ARG A 158 -36.70 11.55 -12.99
C ARG A 158 -35.26 12.08 -13.09
N PHE A 159 -34.30 11.47 -12.41
CA PHE A 159 -32.90 11.86 -12.46
C PHE A 159 -32.29 11.57 -13.83
N LEU A 160 -32.63 10.45 -14.46
CA LEU A 160 -32.18 10.13 -15.81
C LEU A 160 -32.64 11.16 -16.85
N GLU A 161 -33.83 11.72 -16.68
CA GLU A 161 -34.30 12.79 -17.54
C GLU A 161 -33.50 14.09 -17.32
N ILE A 162 -33.24 14.47 -16.07
CA ILE A 162 -32.40 15.62 -15.73
C ILE A 162 -30.99 15.45 -16.30
N LYS A 163 -30.37 14.29 -16.08
CA LYS A 163 -29.03 13.94 -16.59
C LYS A 163 -28.98 14.05 -18.12
N ARG A 164 -29.92 13.42 -18.84
CA ARG A 164 -29.99 13.51 -20.31
C ARG A 164 -30.20 14.92 -20.82
N ARG A 165 -30.99 15.75 -20.13
CA ARG A 165 -31.17 17.16 -20.49
C ARG A 165 -29.88 17.97 -20.27
N ALA A 166 -29.18 17.74 -19.16
CA ALA A 166 -27.92 18.42 -18.85
C ALA A 166 -26.76 17.99 -19.77
N GLU A 167 -26.67 16.70 -20.12
CA GLU A 167 -25.61 16.16 -20.99
C GLU A 167 -25.83 16.49 -22.47
N ARG A 168 -27.04 16.91 -22.87
CA ARG A 168 -27.33 17.38 -24.24
C ARG A 168 -26.62 18.69 -24.58
N THR A 169 -26.33 19.53 -23.59
CA THR A 169 -25.58 20.77 -23.79
C THR A 169 -24.09 20.47 -23.68
N PRO A 170 -23.33 20.46 -24.80
CA PRO A 170 -21.90 20.22 -24.73
C PRO A 170 -21.21 21.34 -23.93
N ILE A 171 -20.24 20.97 -23.10
CA ILE A 171 -19.44 21.94 -22.35
C ILE A 171 -18.51 22.63 -23.36
N ASN A 172 -18.67 23.95 -23.50
CA ASN A 172 -17.78 24.75 -24.33
C ASN A 172 -16.55 25.16 -23.53
N PHE A 173 -15.40 24.57 -23.84
CA PHE A 173 -14.10 24.91 -23.28
C PHE A 173 -13.45 26.14 -23.93
N SER A 174 -14.01 26.64 -25.04
CA SER A 174 -13.51 27.83 -25.72
C SER A 174 -13.86 29.08 -24.93
N THR A 175 -12.86 29.73 -24.35
CA THR A 175 -13.03 31.01 -23.68
C THR A 175 -12.11 32.06 -24.29
N ARG A 176 -12.65 33.27 -24.51
CA ARG A 176 -11.85 34.45 -24.93
C ARG A 176 -11.27 35.20 -23.74
N SER A 177 -11.75 34.89 -22.54
CA SER A 177 -11.30 35.51 -21.30
C SER A 177 -10.02 34.86 -20.81
N PHE A 178 -9.07 35.68 -20.37
CA PHE A 178 -7.86 35.20 -19.74
C PHE A 178 -8.17 34.79 -18.29
N PHE A 179 -7.84 33.54 -17.95
CA PHE A 179 -7.95 33.02 -16.59
C PHE A 179 -6.57 32.62 -16.05
N PRO A 180 -6.14 33.10 -14.87
CA PRO A 180 -4.83 32.77 -14.32
C PRO A 180 -4.57 31.27 -14.16
N TYR A 181 -5.60 30.46 -13.90
CA TYR A 181 -5.47 28.99 -13.76
C TYR A 181 -5.25 28.25 -15.09
N ASN A 182 -5.44 28.92 -16.23
CA ASN A 182 -5.11 28.37 -17.56
C ASN A 182 -3.67 28.74 -17.98
N CYS A 183 -2.89 29.39 -17.11
CA CYS A 183 -1.49 29.69 -17.38
C CYS A 183 -0.62 28.42 -17.34
N ASN A 184 0.54 28.48 -17.98
CA ASN A 184 1.52 27.39 -17.90
C ASN A 184 1.94 27.16 -16.45
N PHE A 185 1.96 25.90 -16.03
CA PHE A 185 2.51 25.49 -14.75
C PHE A 185 3.98 25.92 -14.62
N THR A 186 4.32 26.35 -13.42
CA THR A 186 5.67 26.74 -13.03
C THR A 186 6.37 25.63 -12.26
N MET A 187 7.71 25.64 -12.27
CA MET A 187 8.51 24.68 -11.50
C MET A 187 8.25 24.78 -9.98
N THR A 188 7.93 25.99 -9.49
CA THR A 188 7.60 26.22 -8.08
C THR A 188 6.26 25.57 -7.71
N GLU A 189 5.25 25.69 -8.57
CA GLU A 189 3.95 25.02 -8.39
C GLU A 189 4.10 23.50 -8.40
N LEU A 190 4.85 22.95 -9.36
CA LEU A 190 5.10 21.50 -9.44
C LEU A 190 5.78 20.98 -8.16
N LYS A 191 6.85 21.64 -7.71
CA LYS A 191 7.55 21.26 -6.47
C LYS A 191 6.65 21.39 -5.26
N LYS A 192 5.87 22.46 -5.15
CA LYS A 192 4.93 22.68 -4.05
C LYS A 192 3.85 21.59 -4.02
N ALA A 193 3.29 21.24 -5.17
CA ALA A 193 2.30 20.17 -5.30
C ALA A 193 2.89 18.82 -4.88
N LEU A 194 4.11 18.49 -5.31
CA LEU A 194 4.79 17.26 -4.92
C LEU A 194 5.09 17.20 -3.41
N ILE A 195 5.46 18.33 -2.79
CA ILE A 195 5.68 18.40 -1.33
C ILE A 195 4.38 18.19 -0.56
N GLN A 196 3.28 18.76 -1.03
CA GLN A 196 1.96 18.63 -0.40
C GLN A 196 1.31 17.26 -0.65
N ALA A 197 1.71 16.55 -1.70
CA ALA A 197 1.18 15.22 -2.02
C ALA A 197 1.52 14.20 -0.92
N HIS A 198 0.49 13.52 -0.43
CA HIS A 198 0.64 12.39 0.47
C HIS A 198 1.12 11.15 -0.29
N ASN A 199 1.85 10.28 0.40
CA ASN A 199 2.23 8.97 -0.15
C ASN A 199 1.01 8.05 -0.18
N THR A 200 0.28 8.09 -1.29
CA THR A 200 -0.77 7.12 -1.61
C THR A 200 -0.18 5.93 -2.38
N SER A 201 -0.99 4.88 -2.55
CA SER A 201 -0.63 3.77 -3.43
C SER A 201 -0.30 4.29 -4.84
N PRO A 202 0.74 3.74 -5.49
CA PRO A 202 1.07 4.10 -6.87
C PRO A 202 -0.07 3.70 -7.82
N GLY A 203 -0.12 4.37 -8.97
CA GLY A 203 -1.05 4.03 -10.05
C GLY A 203 -0.64 2.74 -10.78
N PRO A 204 -1.33 2.41 -11.89
CA PRO A 204 -0.98 1.28 -12.75
C PRO A 204 0.45 1.33 -13.31
N ASP A 205 1.03 2.54 -13.36
CA ASP A 205 2.41 2.81 -13.76
C ASP A 205 3.44 2.45 -12.68
N GLY A 206 3.02 2.17 -11.44
CA GLY A 206 3.92 1.83 -10.34
C GLY A 206 4.75 3.01 -9.81
N ILE A 207 4.53 4.24 -10.30
CA ILE A 207 5.29 5.42 -9.90
C ILE A 207 4.71 6.02 -8.63
N THR A 208 5.56 6.26 -7.63
CA THR A 208 5.16 6.83 -6.34
C THR A 208 5.51 8.32 -6.26
N TYR A 209 4.76 9.08 -5.47
CA TYR A 209 5.10 10.48 -5.17
C TYR A 209 6.47 10.64 -4.51
N THR A 210 6.96 9.64 -3.79
CA THR A 210 8.34 9.61 -3.29
C THR A 210 9.38 9.59 -4.40
N MET A 211 9.17 8.79 -5.45
CA MET A 211 10.09 8.75 -6.59
C MET A 211 10.15 10.10 -7.29
N LEU A 212 8.99 10.73 -7.50
CA LEU A 212 8.89 12.06 -8.13
C LEU A 212 9.54 13.17 -7.29
N ARG A 213 9.40 13.12 -5.95
CA ARG A 213 10.03 14.10 -5.05
C ARG A 213 11.55 14.04 -5.03
N HIS A 214 12.12 12.86 -5.24
CA HIS A 214 13.57 12.65 -5.25
C HIS A 214 14.16 12.65 -6.66
N LEU A 215 13.37 13.04 -7.66
CA LEU A 215 13.80 13.06 -9.04
C LEU A 215 14.75 14.23 -9.33
N HIS A 216 15.68 14.04 -10.26
CA HIS A 216 16.61 15.09 -10.65
C HIS A 216 15.87 16.30 -11.25
N PRO A 217 16.31 17.55 -10.98
CA PRO A 217 15.63 18.76 -11.48
C PRO A 217 15.41 18.79 -13.00
N ASN A 218 16.35 18.25 -13.78
CA ASN A 218 16.22 18.17 -15.25
C ASN A 218 15.07 17.25 -15.68
N SER A 219 14.90 16.11 -15.00
CA SER A 219 13.80 15.19 -15.28
C SER A 219 12.46 15.79 -14.84
N LEU A 220 12.44 16.55 -13.73
CA LEU A 220 11.25 17.33 -13.34
C LEU A 220 10.92 18.43 -14.36
N ALA A 221 11.91 19.05 -14.98
CA ALA A 221 11.69 20.04 -16.04
C ALA A 221 11.04 19.41 -17.27
N ASN A 222 11.42 18.18 -17.64
CA ASN A 222 10.77 17.43 -18.70
C ASN A 222 9.30 17.13 -18.34
N ILE A 223 9.03 16.65 -17.12
CA ILE A 223 7.65 16.42 -16.64
C ILE A 223 6.82 17.71 -16.68
N LEU A 224 7.40 18.84 -16.27
CA LEU A 224 6.75 20.14 -16.33
C LEU A 224 6.42 20.52 -17.77
N PHE A 225 7.37 20.37 -18.69
CA PHE A 225 7.18 20.67 -20.10
C PHE A 225 5.98 19.90 -20.68
N TYR A 226 5.93 18.58 -20.47
CA TYR A 226 4.80 17.77 -20.94
C TYR A 226 3.46 18.16 -20.30
N SER A 227 3.48 18.47 -19.00
CA SER A 227 2.28 18.92 -18.28
C SER A 227 1.75 20.25 -18.81
N THR A 228 2.65 21.17 -19.19
CA THR A 228 2.27 22.45 -19.79
C THR A 228 1.75 22.31 -21.22
N GLU A 229 2.35 21.42 -22.03
CA GLU A 229 1.86 21.14 -23.39
C GLU A 229 0.46 20.51 -23.34
N PHE A 230 0.21 19.57 -22.43
CA PHE A 230 -1.13 19.03 -22.20
C PHE A 230 -2.12 20.11 -21.75
N GLY A 231 -1.73 20.96 -20.80
CA GLY A 231 -2.57 22.06 -20.33
C GLY A 231 -2.93 23.09 -21.40
N ARG A 232 -2.07 23.31 -22.41
CA ARG A 232 -2.37 24.19 -23.54
C ARG A 232 -3.43 23.65 -24.48
N SER A 233 -3.57 22.32 -24.57
CA SER A 233 -4.58 21.69 -25.43
C SER A 233 -6.01 21.85 -24.92
N ILE A 234 -6.19 22.24 -23.64
CA ILE A 234 -7.50 22.34 -22.98
C ILE A 234 -7.57 23.63 -22.16
N ALA A 235 -8.35 24.61 -22.60
CA ALA A 235 -8.68 25.79 -21.79
C ALA A 235 -9.90 25.51 -20.91
N PHE A 236 -9.81 25.74 -19.60
CA PHE A 236 -10.95 25.52 -18.72
C PHE A 236 -11.87 26.75 -18.69
N PRO A 237 -13.20 26.57 -18.81
CA PRO A 237 -14.18 27.66 -18.71
C PRO A 237 -14.24 28.23 -17.29
N PRO A 238 -14.90 29.40 -17.07
CA PRO A 238 -15.06 29.98 -15.74
C PRO A 238 -15.69 28.99 -14.75
N ALA A 239 -15.06 28.84 -13.59
CA ALA A 239 -15.56 28.00 -12.51
C ALA A 239 -16.89 28.57 -11.96
N GLY A 240 -18.01 27.89 -12.25
CA GLY A 240 -19.28 28.14 -11.56
C GLY A 240 -20.34 28.98 -12.26
N GLY A 241 -20.39 29.01 -13.60
CA GLY A 241 -21.57 29.51 -14.30
C GLY A 241 -22.73 28.52 -14.18
N LYS A 242 -23.72 28.80 -13.32
CA LYS A 242 -25.05 28.18 -13.48
C LYS A 242 -25.50 28.47 -14.92
N PRO A 243 -26.01 27.47 -15.67
CA PRO A 243 -26.64 27.77 -16.95
C PRO A 243 -27.81 28.74 -16.67
N LEU A 244 -27.83 29.86 -17.39
CA LEU A 244 -28.98 30.76 -17.44
C LEU A 244 -30.19 30.00 -18.01
#